data_AF-A0A2E5Z8H4-F1
#
_entry.id   AF-A0A2E5Z8H4-F1
#
_cell.length_a   1.000
_cell.length_b   1.000
_cell.length_c   1.000
_cell.angle_alpha   90.00
_cell.angle_beta   90.00
_cell.angle_gamma   90.00
#
_symmetry.space_group_name_H-M   'P 1'
#
loop_
_entity.id
_entity.type
_entity.pdbx_description
1 polymer ?
#
loop_
_entity_poly.entity_id
_entity_poly.type
_entity_poly.pdbx_seq_one_letter_code
_entity_poly.pdbx_strand_id
1 'polypeptide(L)'
;MLTGLLLVVGTIVMVIGWLGVYPASPTDSTAKQAADLMADPTISKLGMVMGFGGMIAMIMGLLHLARGMANAGSSYATLASYLIMPLLTLMVVGLSLEWAVAESSSDSAALALMAISLSFNTAIMLIGGAAFLLLGLGILISKNLNIIGAAALILTGVLFILARTVSSQLEDISWPLFFLTTLLLGILSLRKSS
;
A
#
# COMPACT_ATOMS: atom_id res chain seq x y z
N MET A 1 -7.74 8.40 -17.55
CA MET A 1 -6.27 8.64 -17.62
C MET A 1 -5.64 8.77 -16.23
N LEU A 2 -6.10 9.70 -15.37
CA LEU A 2 -5.53 9.94 -14.02
C LEU A 2 -5.42 8.67 -13.15
N THR A 3 -6.50 7.89 -13.02
CA THR A 3 -6.50 6.61 -12.27
C THR A 3 -5.36 5.69 -12.67
N GLY A 4 -5.19 5.51 -13.98
CA GLY A 4 -4.19 4.61 -14.53
C GLY A 4 -2.77 5.08 -14.25
N LEU A 5 -2.50 6.38 -14.38
CA LEU A 5 -1.20 6.95 -14.07
C LEU A 5 -0.87 6.84 -12.58
N LEU A 6 -1.82 7.17 -11.70
CA LEU A 6 -1.63 7.07 -10.25
C LEU A 6 -1.32 5.63 -9.81
N LEU A 7 -2.02 4.64 -10.36
CA LEU A 7 -1.78 3.24 -10.05
C LEU A 7 -0.45 2.73 -10.63
N VAL A 8 -0.13 3.04 -11.89
CA VAL A 8 1.12 2.55 -12.50
C VAL A 8 2.34 3.24 -11.91
N VAL A 9 2.38 4.57 -11.95
CA VAL A 9 3.53 5.36 -11.49
C VAL A 9 3.69 5.21 -9.99
N GLY A 10 2.60 5.27 -9.23
CA GLY A 10 2.62 5.10 -7.77
C GLY A 10 3.23 3.75 -7.38
N THR A 11 2.78 2.65 -7.99
CA THR A 11 3.33 1.33 -7.68
C THR A 11 4.79 1.18 -8.08
N ILE A 12 5.20 1.69 -9.26
CA ILE A 12 6.61 1.63 -9.69
C ILE A 12 7.51 2.41 -8.73
N VAL A 13 7.14 3.65 -8.41
CA VAL A 13 7.92 4.52 -7.52
C VAL A 13 8.01 3.93 -6.11
N MET A 14 6.91 3.36 -5.60
CA MET A 14 6.87 2.68 -4.32
C MET A 14 7.81 1.47 -4.27
N VAL A 15 7.75 0.60 -5.29
CA VAL A 15 8.60 -0.60 -5.36
C VAL A 15 10.08 -0.23 -5.45
N ILE A 16 10.44 0.75 -6.28
CA ILE A 16 11.83 1.24 -6.35
C ILE A 16 12.24 1.85 -5.00
N GLY A 17 11.36 2.63 -4.38
CA GLY A 17 11.59 3.23 -3.06
C GLY A 17 11.95 2.18 -2.01
N TRP A 18 11.10 1.18 -1.81
CA TRP A 18 11.30 0.18 -0.76
C TRP A 18 12.33 -0.90 -1.08
N LEU A 19 12.42 -1.38 -2.32
CA LEU A 19 13.32 -2.48 -2.66
C LEU A 19 14.69 -2.02 -3.19
N GLY A 20 14.79 -0.78 -3.68
CA GLY A 20 15.98 -0.26 -4.33
C GLY A 20 16.73 0.84 -3.56
N VAL A 21 16.03 1.61 -2.72
CA VAL A 21 16.61 2.81 -2.06
C VAL A 21 16.54 2.74 -0.54
N TYR A 22 15.41 2.27 0.00
CA TYR A 22 15.18 2.19 1.44
C TYR A 22 16.12 1.18 2.09
N PRO A 23 16.93 1.58 3.09
CA PRO A 23 18.06 0.77 3.54
C PRO A 23 17.69 -0.33 4.55
N ALA A 24 16.48 -0.30 5.12
CA ALA A 24 16.03 -1.30 6.09
C ALA A 24 15.29 -2.46 5.41
N SER A 25 15.62 -3.70 5.80
CA SER A 25 14.94 -4.91 5.32
C SER A 25 13.78 -5.32 6.23
N PRO A 26 12.63 -5.73 5.69
CA PRO A 26 11.52 -6.26 6.50
C PRO A 26 11.87 -7.58 7.23
N THR A 27 12.93 -8.28 6.81
CA THR A 27 13.40 -9.51 7.46
C THR A 27 14.32 -9.26 8.65
N ASP A 28 14.80 -8.03 8.82
CA ASP A 28 15.72 -7.68 9.89
C ASP A 28 14.97 -7.39 11.20
N SER A 29 15.68 -7.52 12.33
CA SER A 29 15.13 -7.11 13.62
C SER A 29 14.80 -5.61 13.63
N THR A 30 13.81 -5.19 14.44
CA THR A 30 13.42 -3.77 14.57
C THR A 30 14.60 -2.88 14.95
N ALA A 31 15.50 -3.35 15.82
CA ALA A 31 16.69 -2.60 16.20
C ALA A 31 17.65 -2.41 15.02
N LYS A 32 17.83 -3.45 14.19
CA LYS A 32 18.65 -3.35 12.99
C LYS A 32 18.03 -2.41 11.96
N GLN A 33 16.73 -2.51 11.71
CA GLN A 33 16.03 -1.59 10.80
C GLN A 33 16.17 -0.13 11.27
N ALA A 34 15.99 0.15 12.57
CA ALA A 34 16.18 1.49 13.12
C ALA A 34 17.62 2.01 12.92
N ALA A 35 18.61 1.16 13.20
CA ALA A 35 20.02 1.51 13.01
C ALA A 35 20.37 1.76 11.53
N ASP A 36 19.85 0.95 10.60
CA ASP A 36 20.07 1.11 9.17
C ASP A 36 19.45 2.43 8.66
N LEU A 37 18.29 2.82 9.19
CA LEU A 37 17.67 4.12 8.87
C LEU A 37 18.49 5.31 9.37
N MET A 38 19.10 5.20 10.55
CA MET A 38 19.95 6.23 11.14
C MET A 38 21.33 6.32 10.48
N ALA A 39 21.82 5.25 9.86
CA ALA A 39 23.17 5.18 9.30
C ALA A 39 23.39 6.16 8.14
N ASP A 40 22.40 6.31 7.27
CA ASP A 40 22.38 7.34 6.22
C ASP A 40 20.99 7.99 6.15
N PRO A 41 20.74 9.05 6.94
CA PRO A 41 19.44 9.72 6.96
C PRO A 41 19.05 10.31 5.60
N THR A 42 20.01 10.61 4.73
CA THR A 42 19.72 11.20 3.41
C THR A 42 19.10 10.16 2.49
N ILE A 43 19.74 8.99 2.37
CA ILE A 43 19.21 7.88 1.57
C ILE A 43 17.93 7.32 2.17
N SER A 44 17.87 7.19 3.50
CA SER A 44 16.65 6.76 4.21
C SER A 44 15.45 7.64 3.87
N LYS A 45 15.60 8.97 3.97
CA LYS A 45 14.52 9.92 3.64
C LYS A 45 14.13 9.87 2.17
N LEU A 46 15.09 9.71 1.25
CA LEU A 46 14.78 9.52 -0.17
C LEU A 46 13.95 8.25 -0.40
N GLY A 47 14.38 7.13 0.17
CA GLY A 47 13.67 5.86 0.11
C GLY A 47 12.26 5.94 0.69
N MET A 48 12.09 6.65 1.81
CA MET A 48 10.79 6.91 2.43
C MET A 48 9.87 7.74 1.54
N VAL A 49 10.35 8.85 0.95
CA VAL A 49 9.54 9.68 0.04
C VAL A 49 9.09 8.87 -1.17
N MET A 50 9.97 8.05 -1.74
CA MET A 50 9.63 7.19 -2.88
C MET A 50 8.65 6.07 -2.48
N GLY A 51 8.95 5.35 -1.39
CA GLY A 51 8.13 4.26 -0.87
C GLY A 51 6.73 4.73 -0.45
N PHE A 52 6.66 5.55 0.59
CA PHE A 52 5.38 6.08 1.10
C PHE A 52 4.68 6.98 0.09
N GLY A 53 5.41 7.86 -0.62
CA GLY A 53 4.81 8.74 -1.63
C GLY A 53 4.24 7.98 -2.82
N GLY A 54 4.94 6.94 -3.29
CA GLY A 54 4.41 6.02 -4.30
C GLY A 54 3.17 5.29 -3.83
N MET A 55 3.16 4.80 -2.57
CA MET A 55 1.98 4.15 -1.99
C MET A 55 0.80 5.12 -1.86
N ILE A 56 1.03 6.35 -1.42
CA ILE A 56 0.01 7.42 -1.36
C ILE A 56 -0.58 7.67 -2.75
N ALA A 57 0.25 7.82 -3.77
CA ALA A 57 -0.20 8.02 -5.15
C ALA A 57 -1.07 6.84 -5.64
N MET A 58 -0.63 5.61 -5.40
CA MET A 58 -1.37 4.41 -5.77
C MET A 58 -2.70 4.31 -5.00
N ILE A 59 -2.72 4.58 -3.70
CA ILE A 59 -3.94 4.59 -2.87
C ILE A 59 -4.93 5.65 -3.39
N MET A 60 -4.45 6.85 -3.74
CA MET A 60 -5.28 7.87 -4.39
C MET A 60 -5.85 7.37 -5.74
N GLY A 61 -5.09 6.59 -6.50
CA GLY A 61 -5.55 5.91 -7.70
C GLY A 61 -6.71 4.95 -7.42
N LEU A 62 -6.62 4.13 -6.36
CA LEU A 62 -7.70 3.23 -5.94
C LEU A 62 -8.95 4.00 -5.47
N LEU A 63 -8.78 5.10 -4.73
CA LEU A 63 -9.89 5.97 -4.33
C LEU A 63 -10.57 6.60 -5.54
N HIS A 64 -9.79 7.10 -6.51
CA HIS A 64 -10.36 7.69 -7.72
C HIS A 64 -11.11 6.64 -8.55
N LEU A 65 -10.57 5.42 -8.64
CA LEU A 65 -11.25 4.29 -9.26
C LEU A 65 -12.61 4.01 -8.60
N ALA A 66 -12.62 3.91 -7.27
CA ALA A 66 -13.82 3.62 -6.50
C ALA A 66 -14.89 4.73 -6.67
N ARG A 67 -14.48 6.00 -6.62
CA ARG A 67 -15.40 7.15 -6.79
C ARG A 67 -15.96 7.28 -8.21
N GLY A 68 -15.25 6.76 -9.21
CA GLY A 68 -15.74 6.70 -10.60
C GLY A 68 -16.86 5.67 -10.83
N MET A 69 -17.24 4.90 -9.81
CA MET A 69 -18.26 3.83 -9.93
C MET A 69 -19.66 4.35 -9.60
N ALA A 70 -20.41 4.78 -10.61
CA ALA A 70 -21.81 5.22 -10.49
C ALA A 70 -22.81 4.18 -11.05
N ASN A 71 -22.65 2.90 -10.69
CA ASN A 71 -23.44 1.79 -11.24
C ASN A 71 -23.73 0.72 -10.17
N ALA A 72 -24.08 -0.50 -10.58
CA ALA A 72 -24.45 -1.61 -9.69
C ALA A 72 -23.38 -1.97 -8.63
N GLY A 73 -22.10 -1.60 -8.85
CA GLY A 73 -21.03 -1.80 -7.87
C GLY A 73 -20.78 -0.62 -6.92
N SER A 74 -21.54 0.48 -7.04
CA SER A 74 -21.29 1.75 -6.35
C SER A 74 -21.31 1.64 -4.82
N SER A 75 -22.22 0.85 -4.25
CA SER A 75 -22.30 0.66 -2.79
C SER A 75 -21.02 0.02 -2.23
N TYR A 76 -20.50 -1.00 -2.91
CA TYR A 76 -19.24 -1.66 -2.53
C TYR A 76 -18.05 -0.73 -2.69
N ALA A 77 -18.00 0.04 -3.78
CA ALA A 77 -16.95 1.02 -4.03
C ALA A 77 -16.97 2.17 -3.00
N THR A 78 -18.15 2.59 -2.55
CA THR A 78 -18.32 3.60 -1.50
C THR A 78 -17.79 3.09 -0.16
N LEU A 79 -18.18 1.88 0.24
CA LEU A 79 -17.66 1.26 1.47
C LEU A 79 -16.14 1.05 1.40
N ALA A 80 -15.63 0.58 0.27
CA ALA A 80 -14.19 0.48 0.05
C ALA A 80 -13.51 1.84 0.21
N SER A 81 -14.06 2.91 -0.35
CA SER A 81 -13.50 4.26 -0.22
C SER A 81 -13.39 4.72 1.23
N TYR A 82 -14.38 4.42 2.07
CA TYR A 82 -14.31 4.73 3.50
C TYR A 82 -13.21 3.98 4.23
N LEU A 83 -12.88 2.76 3.80
CA LEU A 83 -11.77 1.98 4.36
C LEU A 83 -10.41 2.39 3.79
N ILE A 84 -10.36 2.83 2.53
CA ILE A 84 -9.11 3.28 1.92
C ILE A 84 -8.64 4.62 2.50
N MET A 85 -9.55 5.52 2.87
CA MET A 85 -9.21 6.85 3.41
C MET A 85 -8.30 6.78 4.66
N PRO A 86 -8.59 5.96 5.70
CA PRO A 86 -7.67 5.74 6.81
C PRO A 86 -6.28 5.25 6.41
N LEU A 87 -6.15 4.48 5.32
CA LEU A 87 -4.85 4.00 4.85
C LEU A 87 -3.94 5.17 4.41
N LEU A 88 -4.50 6.21 3.78
CA LEU A 88 -3.74 7.42 3.46
C LEU A 88 -3.19 8.08 4.73
N THR A 89 -4.01 8.18 5.78
CA THR A 89 -3.57 8.71 7.07
C THR A 89 -2.44 7.88 7.65
N LEU A 90 -2.57 6.55 7.63
CA LEU A 90 -1.51 5.65 8.10
C LEU A 90 -0.20 5.84 7.32
N MET A 91 -0.26 6.09 6.01
CA MET A 91 0.94 6.35 5.21
C MET A 91 1.64 7.65 5.63
N VAL A 92 0.89 8.73 5.86
CA VAL A 92 1.47 10.01 6.28
C VAL A 92 2.05 9.92 7.68
N VAL A 93 1.36 9.25 8.60
CA VAL A 93 1.84 9.06 9.98
C VAL A 93 3.05 8.12 9.99
N GLY A 94 3.02 7.01 9.26
CA GLY A 94 4.13 6.06 9.15
C GLY A 94 5.40 6.72 8.60
N LEU A 95 5.26 7.49 7.50
CA LEU A 95 6.34 8.32 6.96
C LEU A 95 6.92 9.24 8.03
N SER A 96 6.07 9.93 8.79
CA SER A 96 6.52 10.88 9.81
C SER A 96 7.27 10.20 10.96
N LEU A 97 6.82 9.01 11.38
CA LEU A 97 7.50 8.22 12.41
C LEU A 97 8.87 7.75 11.94
N GLU A 98 8.96 7.18 10.75
CA GLU A 98 10.24 6.70 10.21
C GLU A 98 11.20 7.83 9.88
N TRP A 99 10.68 8.98 9.45
CA TRP A 99 11.49 10.19 9.31
C TRP A 99 12.12 10.59 10.63
N ALA A 100 11.36 10.53 11.73
CA ALA A 100 11.88 10.79 13.07
C ALA A 100 12.87 9.71 13.54
N VAL A 101 12.74 8.46 13.10
CA VAL A 101 13.76 7.41 13.32
C VAL A 101 15.07 7.81 12.65
N ALA A 102 15.04 8.17 11.36
CA ALA A 102 16.24 8.52 10.60
C ALA A 102 16.96 9.77 11.14
N GLU A 103 16.23 10.70 11.74
CA GLU A 103 16.80 11.93 12.35
C GLU A 103 17.10 11.79 13.84
N SER A 104 16.84 10.63 14.45
CA SER A 104 17.07 10.41 15.88
C SER A 104 18.56 10.41 16.20
N SER A 105 18.95 11.07 17.29
CA SER A 105 20.29 10.97 17.89
C SER A 105 20.36 9.93 19.03
N SER A 106 19.28 9.17 19.24
CA SER A 106 19.14 8.21 20.33
C SER A 106 18.61 6.88 19.81
N ASP A 107 19.41 5.83 19.99
CA ASP A 107 19.06 4.47 19.55
C ASP A 107 17.78 3.96 20.24
N SER A 108 17.57 4.30 21.52
CA SER A 108 16.38 3.88 22.25
C SER A 108 15.11 4.57 21.74
N ALA A 109 15.19 5.86 21.42
CA ALA A 109 14.07 6.60 20.82
C ALA A 109 13.76 6.08 19.40
N ALA A 110 14.80 5.85 18.59
CA ALA A 110 14.68 5.31 17.24
C ALA A 110 14.03 3.93 17.23
N LEU A 111 14.46 3.03 18.12
CA LEU A 111 13.88 1.70 18.28
C LEU A 111 12.38 1.76 18.63
N ALA A 112 12.00 2.63 19.57
CA ALA A 112 10.61 2.78 19.97
C ALA A 112 9.73 3.29 18.82
N LEU A 113 10.19 4.31 18.10
CA LEU A 113 9.47 4.86 16.94
C LEU A 113 9.34 3.83 15.82
N MET A 114 10.41 3.08 15.54
CA MET A 114 10.40 2.03 14.52
C MET A 114 9.41 0.90 14.87
N ALA A 115 9.36 0.47 16.13
CA ALA A 115 8.40 -0.53 16.59
C ALA A 115 6.94 -0.08 16.39
N ILE A 116 6.66 1.21 16.62
CA ILE A 116 5.33 1.78 16.37
C ILE A 116 5.04 1.80 14.87
N SER A 117 5.97 2.24 14.02
CA SER A 117 5.77 2.27 12.56
C SER A 117 5.45 0.87 12.01
N LEU A 118 6.25 -0.12 12.36
CA LEU A 118 6.06 -1.51 11.90
C LEU A 118 4.71 -2.09 12.32
N SER A 119 4.15 -1.64 13.46
CA SER A 119 2.83 -2.08 13.93
C SER A 119 1.69 -1.64 12.99
N PHE A 120 1.90 -0.60 12.17
CA PHE A 120 0.90 -0.19 11.17
C PHE A 120 0.71 -1.20 10.06
N ASN A 121 1.69 -2.07 9.80
CA ASN A 121 1.56 -3.14 8.80
C ASN A 121 0.31 -4.00 9.08
N THR A 122 0.03 -4.32 10.36
CA THR A 122 -1.19 -5.05 10.75
C THR A 122 -2.47 -4.31 10.34
N ALA A 123 -2.54 -3.00 10.61
CA ALA A 123 -3.71 -2.19 10.27
C ALA A 123 -3.88 -2.05 8.75
N ILE A 124 -2.78 -1.83 8.03
CA ILE A 124 -2.77 -1.76 6.56
C ILE A 124 -3.29 -3.05 5.96
N MET A 125 -2.84 -4.21 6.46
CA MET A 125 -3.26 -5.49 5.92
C MET A 125 -4.73 -5.80 6.22
N LEU A 126 -5.22 -5.54 7.44
CA LEU A 126 -6.61 -5.80 7.77
C LEU A 126 -7.58 -4.83 7.07
N ILE A 127 -7.33 -3.52 7.19
CA ILE A 127 -8.20 -2.48 6.61
C ILE A 127 -8.07 -2.48 5.09
N GLY A 128 -6.84 -2.56 4.56
CA GLY A 128 -6.58 -2.68 3.14
C GLY A 128 -7.15 -3.96 2.56
N GLY A 129 -7.03 -5.09 3.26
CA GLY A 129 -7.60 -6.36 2.84
C GLY A 129 -9.11 -6.27 2.63
N ALA A 130 -9.83 -5.73 3.62
CA ALA A 130 -11.27 -5.50 3.52
C ALA A 130 -11.64 -4.49 2.41
N ALA A 131 -10.87 -3.41 2.29
CA ALA A 131 -11.06 -2.40 1.24
C ALA A 131 -10.90 -3.00 -0.17
N PHE A 132 -9.85 -3.78 -0.40
CA PHE A 132 -9.55 -4.39 -1.71
C PHE A 132 -10.57 -5.46 -2.07
N LEU A 133 -11.02 -6.26 -1.10
CA LEU A 133 -12.10 -7.21 -1.29
C LEU A 133 -13.39 -6.50 -1.75
N LEU A 134 -13.82 -5.46 -1.04
CA LEU A 134 -15.02 -4.69 -1.40
C LEU A 134 -14.87 -3.98 -2.75
N LEU A 135 -13.73 -3.35 -3.01
CA LEU A 135 -13.50 -2.68 -4.29
C LEU A 135 -13.50 -3.69 -5.45
N GLY A 136 -12.87 -4.86 -5.28
CA GLY A 136 -12.85 -5.92 -6.26
C GLY A 136 -14.25 -6.48 -6.54
N LEU A 137 -15.08 -6.68 -5.51
CA LEU A 137 -16.50 -7.04 -5.66
C LEU A 137 -17.28 -5.96 -6.41
N GLY A 138 -17.06 -4.69 -6.06
CA GLY A 138 -17.64 -3.56 -6.78
C GLY A 138 -17.29 -3.61 -8.28
N ILE A 139 -16.01 -3.81 -8.62
CA ILE A 139 -15.55 -3.92 -10.01
C ILE A 139 -16.21 -5.11 -10.72
N LEU A 140 -16.30 -6.27 -10.05
CA LEU A 140 -16.89 -7.49 -10.62
C LEU A 140 -18.38 -7.29 -10.97
N ILE A 141 -19.17 -6.76 -10.04
CA ILE A 141 -20.62 -6.55 -10.19
C ILE A 141 -20.91 -5.49 -11.24
N SER A 142 -20.15 -4.40 -11.20
CA SER A 142 -20.32 -3.28 -12.11
C SER A 142 -19.88 -3.56 -13.55
N LYS A 143 -19.09 -4.62 -13.77
CA LYS A 143 -18.30 -4.84 -15.01
C LYS A 143 -17.51 -3.59 -15.42
N ASN A 144 -17.14 -2.73 -14.45
CA ASN A 144 -16.52 -1.44 -14.74
C ASN A 144 -15.08 -1.58 -15.27
N LEU A 145 -14.39 -2.64 -14.86
CA LEU A 145 -13.09 -3.07 -15.39
C LEU A 145 -13.14 -4.57 -15.72
N ASN A 146 -12.06 -5.06 -16.32
CA ASN A 146 -11.88 -6.46 -16.66
C ASN A 146 -12.03 -7.37 -15.42
N ILE A 147 -12.72 -8.50 -15.59
CA ILE A 147 -12.91 -9.55 -14.58
C ILE A 147 -11.59 -10.00 -13.94
N ILE A 148 -10.50 -10.00 -14.70
CA ILE A 148 -9.16 -10.37 -14.21
C ILE A 148 -8.69 -9.37 -13.13
N GLY A 149 -8.90 -8.07 -13.35
CA GLY A 149 -8.54 -7.04 -12.37
C GLY A 149 -9.38 -7.12 -11.10
N ALA A 150 -10.66 -7.46 -11.23
CA ALA A 150 -11.55 -7.69 -10.09
C ALA A 150 -11.08 -8.90 -9.26
N ALA A 151 -10.81 -10.03 -9.92
CA ALA A 151 -10.38 -11.27 -9.27
C ALA A 151 -9.03 -11.09 -8.56
N ALA A 152 -8.07 -10.41 -9.19
CA ALA A 152 -6.77 -10.13 -8.60
C ALA A 152 -6.88 -9.26 -7.33
N LEU A 153 -7.77 -8.26 -7.33
CA LEU A 153 -7.99 -7.39 -6.18
C LEU A 153 -8.73 -8.09 -5.04
N ILE A 154 -9.70 -8.95 -5.35
CA ILE A 154 -10.36 -9.82 -4.35
C ILE A 154 -9.33 -10.75 -3.72
N LEU A 155 -8.51 -11.43 -4.53
CA LEU A 155 -7.49 -12.35 -4.04
C LEU A 155 -6.48 -11.64 -3.15
N THR A 156 -6.02 -10.45 -3.56
CA THR A 156 -5.14 -9.61 -2.73
C THR A 156 -5.80 -9.30 -1.39
N GLY A 157 -7.07 -8.89 -1.40
CA GLY A 157 -7.81 -8.57 -0.18
C GLY A 157 -7.91 -9.76 0.78
N VAL A 158 -8.21 -10.94 0.25
CA VAL A 158 -8.26 -12.19 1.03
C VAL A 158 -6.90 -12.52 1.62
N LEU A 159 -5.83 -12.51 0.82
CA LEU A 159 -4.49 -12.83 1.31
C LEU A 159 -4.01 -11.85 2.36
N PHE A 160 -4.34 -10.56 2.23
CA PHE A 160 -4.02 -9.54 3.22
C PHE A 160 -4.65 -9.85 4.58
N ILE A 161 -5.92 -10.25 4.60
CA ILE A 161 -6.61 -10.64 5.83
C ILE A 161 -6.01 -11.92 6.41
N LEU A 162 -5.83 -12.95 5.58
CA LEU A 162 -5.30 -14.25 6.02
C LEU A 162 -3.86 -14.14 6.54
N ALA A 163 -3.06 -13.22 5.99
CA ALA A 163 -1.71 -12.96 6.48
C ALA A 163 -1.67 -12.49 7.93
N ARG A 164 -2.78 -11.92 8.43
CA ARG A 164 -2.90 -11.45 9.82
C ARG A 164 -3.72 -12.33 10.73
N THR A 165 -4.67 -13.08 10.19
CA THR A 165 -5.55 -13.92 11.00
C THR A 165 -5.15 -15.39 11.00
N VAL A 166 -4.33 -15.83 10.04
CA VAL A 166 -3.96 -17.25 9.87
C VAL A 166 -2.46 -17.47 9.88
N SER A 167 -1.69 -16.79 9.02
CA SER A 167 -0.23 -17.00 8.94
C SER A 167 0.50 -15.80 8.36
N SER A 168 1.45 -15.23 9.11
CA SER A 168 2.31 -14.14 8.65
C SER A 168 3.20 -14.52 7.46
N GLN A 169 3.41 -15.81 7.17
CA GLN A 169 4.15 -16.24 5.97
C GLN A 169 3.42 -15.87 4.67
N LEU A 170 2.11 -15.63 4.73
CA LEU A 170 1.35 -15.18 3.57
C LEU A 170 1.68 -13.73 3.19
N GLU A 171 2.34 -12.96 4.06
CA GLU A 171 2.83 -11.62 3.74
C GLU A 171 3.72 -11.61 2.49
N ASP A 172 4.66 -12.58 2.44
CA ASP A 172 5.65 -12.72 1.37
C ASP A 172 5.01 -12.94 0.00
N ILE A 173 3.77 -13.43 -0.05
CA ILE A 173 2.99 -13.63 -1.27
C ILE A 173 2.05 -12.45 -1.51
N SER A 174 1.42 -11.97 -0.45
CA SER A 174 0.35 -10.98 -0.53
C SER A 174 0.86 -9.61 -1.01
N TRP A 175 2.03 -9.16 -0.54
CA TRP A 175 2.63 -7.88 -0.94
C TRP A 175 3.01 -7.85 -2.43
N PRO A 176 3.76 -8.84 -2.97
CA PRO A 176 4.00 -8.91 -4.40
C PRO A 176 2.72 -8.98 -5.23
N LEU A 177 1.72 -9.76 -4.79
CA LEU A 177 0.43 -9.83 -5.50
C LEU A 177 -0.27 -8.47 -5.52
N PHE A 178 -0.23 -7.71 -4.43
CA PHE A 178 -0.80 -6.37 -4.37
C PHE A 178 -0.13 -5.42 -5.38
N PHE A 179 1.19 -5.48 -5.53
CA PHE A 179 1.92 -4.68 -6.51
C PHE A 179 1.52 -5.05 -7.95
N LEU A 180 1.45 -6.35 -8.25
CA LEU A 180 1.01 -6.81 -9.57
C LEU A 180 -0.45 -6.42 -9.85
N THR A 181 -1.32 -6.52 -8.85
CA THR A 181 -2.74 -6.18 -8.96
C THR A 181 -2.93 -4.69 -9.23
N THR A 182 -2.24 -3.82 -8.51
CA THR A 182 -2.33 -2.37 -8.70
C THR A 182 -1.78 -1.94 -10.06
N LEU A 183 -0.66 -2.53 -10.51
CA LEU A 183 -0.14 -2.34 -11.87
C LEU A 183 -1.16 -2.79 -12.94
N LEU A 184 -1.73 -3.99 -12.78
CA LEU A 184 -2.74 -4.53 -13.69
C LEU A 184 -3.95 -3.59 -13.78
N LEU A 185 -4.50 -3.15 -12.65
CA LEU A 185 -5.63 -2.21 -12.61
C LEU A 185 -5.27 -0.87 -13.25
N GLY A 186 -4.04 -0.40 -13.06
CA GLY A 186 -3.53 0.81 -13.68
C GLY A 186 -3.48 0.70 -15.21
N ILE A 187 -2.87 -0.37 -15.74
CA ILE A 187 -2.79 -0.64 -17.17
C ILE A 187 -4.18 -0.77 -17.80
N LEU A 188 -5.09 -1.52 -17.16
CA LEU A 188 -6.46 -1.67 -17.64
C LEU A 188 -7.22 -0.33 -17.65
N SER A 189 -6.98 0.53 -16.66
CA SER A 189 -7.59 1.87 -16.57
C SER A 189 -7.06 2.82 -17.65
N LEU A 190 -5.77 2.72 -18.01
CA LEU A 190 -5.19 3.48 -19.13
C LEU A 190 -5.80 3.03 -20.46
N ARG A 191 -5.88 1.73 -20.72
CA ARG A 191 -6.46 1.16 -21.95
C ARG A 191 -7.93 1.50 -22.15
N LYS A 192 -8.70 1.64 -21.08
CA LYS A 192 -10.11 2.07 -21.17
C LYS A 192 -10.25 3.55 -21.54
N SER A 193 -9.22 4.36 -21.28
CA SER A 193 -9.23 5.80 -21.53
C SER A 193 -8.69 6.20 -22.92
N SER A 194 -8.09 5.26 -23.65
CA SER A 194 -7.60 5.41 -25.03
C SER A 194 -8.64 4.91 -26.02
#